data_AF-A0A9X5HFP8-F1
#
_entry.id   AF-A0A9X5HFP8-F1
#
_cell.length_a   1.000
_cell.length_b   1.000
_cell.length_c   1.000
_cell.angle_alpha   90.00
_cell.angle_beta   90.00
_cell.angle_gamma   90.00
#
_symmetry.space_group_name_H-M   'P 1'
#
loop_
_entity.id
_entity.type
_entity.pdbx_description
1 polymer ?
#
loop_
_entity_poly.entity_id
_entity_poly.type
_entity_poly.pdbx_seq_one_letter_code
_entity_poly.pdbx_strand_id
1 'polypeptide(L)' 'SASSAPSAPAPAAPSRPAAPEPPPVSPEDDIPEDDDPDLDESALSGKELLVRELGATVVEEITNE' A
#
# COMPACT_ATOMS: atom_id res chain seq x y z
N SER A 1 -30.24 -29.73 37.47
CA SER A 1 -29.22 -28.73 37.85
C SER A 1 -27.92 -29.04 37.14
N ALA A 2 -27.45 -28.17 36.26
CA ALA A 2 -26.11 -28.28 35.66
C ALA A 2 -25.13 -27.48 36.55
N SER A 3 -24.08 -28.14 37.04
CA SER A 3 -23.08 -27.50 37.89
C SER A 3 -22.07 -26.78 37.01
N SER A 4 -22.05 -25.45 37.05
CA SER A 4 -21.01 -24.62 36.43
C SER A 4 -19.72 -24.73 37.25
N ALA A 5 -18.66 -25.28 36.65
CA ALA A 5 -17.33 -25.30 37.24
C ALA A 5 -16.59 -23.96 36.97
N PRO A 6 -15.71 -23.50 37.87
CA PRO A 6 -15.05 -22.20 37.73
C PRO A 6 -13.98 -22.24 36.62
N SER A 7 -13.96 -21.23 35.77
CA SER A 7 -12.90 -21.04 34.76
C SER A 7 -11.60 -20.60 35.43
N ALA A 8 -10.53 -21.37 35.22
CA ALA A 8 -9.18 -21.05 35.66
C ALA A 8 -8.55 -19.95 34.78
N PRO A 9 -7.63 -19.13 35.32
CA PRO A 9 -6.96 -18.09 34.55
C PRO A 9 -6.05 -18.71 33.47
N ALA A 10 -6.13 -18.16 32.25
CA ALA A 10 -5.28 -18.60 31.14
C ALA A 10 -3.81 -18.19 31.38
N PRO A 11 -2.83 -19.03 30.99
CA PRO A 11 -1.42 -18.69 31.13
C PRO A 11 -1.04 -17.51 30.23
N ALA A 12 -0.19 -16.62 30.74
CA ALA A 12 0.35 -15.50 29.97
C ALA A 12 1.23 -16.02 28.83
N ALA A 13 1.04 -15.47 27.63
CA ALA A 13 1.85 -15.83 26.47
C ALA A 13 3.31 -15.36 26.66
N PRO A 14 4.31 -16.14 26.21
CA PRO A 14 5.71 -15.76 26.31
C PRO A 14 6.01 -14.53 25.44
N SER A 15 6.84 -13.62 25.96
CA SER A 15 7.32 -12.45 25.21
C SER A 15 8.15 -12.91 24.01
N ARG A 16 7.77 -12.48 22.80
CA ARG A 16 8.52 -12.80 21.57
C ARG A 16 9.79 -11.93 21.51
N PRO A 17 10.95 -12.48 21.10
CA PRO A 17 12.13 -11.68 20.81
C PRO A 17 11.83 -10.60 19.76
N ALA A 18 12.46 -9.43 19.90
CA ALA A 18 12.36 -8.36 18.91
C ALA A 18 12.89 -8.83 17.56
N ALA A 19 12.20 -8.46 16.48
CA ALA A 19 12.67 -8.70 15.13
C ALA A 19 13.90 -7.81 14.84
N PRO A 20 14.83 -8.26 13.98
CA PRO A 20 15.92 -7.42 13.52
C PRO A 20 15.39 -6.21 12.75
N GLU A 21 16.09 -5.09 12.85
CA GLU A 21 15.77 -3.86 12.12
C GLU A 21 16.02 -4.03 10.61
N PRO A 22 15.19 -3.40 9.75
CA PRO A 22 15.37 -3.46 8.31
C PRO A 22 16.66 -2.74 7.88
N PRO A 23 17.30 -3.17 6.78
CA PRO A 23 18.45 -2.47 6.23
C PRO A 23 18.06 -1.06 5.77
N PRO A 24 19.00 -0.09 5.81
CA PRO A 24 18.74 1.24 5.29
C PRO A 24 18.52 1.19 3.78
N VAL A 25 17.47 1.85 3.31
CA VAL A 25 17.16 2.00 1.89
C VAL A 25 17.92 3.20 1.31
N SER A 26 18.48 3.05 0.11
CA SER A 26 19.10 4.17 -0.61
C SER A 26 18.00 5.04 -1.23
N PRO A 27 18.23 6.36 -1.45
CA PRO A 27 17.24 7.22 -2.07
C PRO A 27 16.91 6.84 -3.52
N GLU A 28 17.79 6.10 -4.21
CA GLU A 28 17.52 5.55 -5.54
C GLU A 28 16.59 4.33 -5.49
N ASP A 29 16.53 3.64 -4.34
CA ASP A 29 15.66 2.50 -4.08
C ASP A 29 14.33 2.92 -3.40
N ASP A 30 14.18 4.21 -3.11
CA ASP A 30 13.01 4.81 -2.46
C ASP A 30 11.92 5.04 -3.52
N ILE A 31 11.27 3.95 -3.90
CA ILE A 31 10.09 3.94 -4.76
C ILE A 31 8.84 3.67 -3.91
N PRO A 32 7.68 4.22 -4.29
CA PRO A 32 6.45 3.99 -3.54
C PRO A 32 6.04 2.51 -3.58
N GLU A 33 5.38 2.01 -2.53
CA GLU A 33 5.06 0.58 -2.37
C GLU A 33 3.80 0.21 -3.16
N ASP A 34 3.76 -0.92 -3.88
CA ASP A 34 2.59 -1.36 -4.68
C ASP A 34 1.22 -1.41 -3.95
N ASP A 35 1.21 -1.43 -2.60
CA ASP A 35 0.00 -1.39 -1.76
C ASP A 35 -0.42 0.04 -1.36
N ASP A 36 0.31 1.08 -1.78
CA ASP A 36 -0.02 2.49 -1.48
C ASP A 36 -1.31 2.91 -2.21
N PRO A 37 -2.29 3.51 -1.50
CA PRO A 37 -3.60 3.82 -2.07
C PRO A 37 -3.58 4.97 -3.08
N ASP A 38 -2.52 5.78 -3.12
CA ASP A 38 -2.28 6.77 -4.16
C ASP A 38 -1.51 6.20 -5.36
N LEU A 39 -1.00 4.97 -5.25
CA LEU A 39 -0.55 4.14 -6.37
C LEU A 39 -1.70 3.37 -7.02
N ASP A 40 -2.88 3.99 -7.13
CA ASP A 40 -3.96 3.42 -7.92
C ASP A 40 -3.44 3.05 -9.33
N GLU A 41 -3.61 1.79 -9.75
CA GLU A 41 -3.45 1.31 -11.14
C GLU A 41 -4.48 1.94 -12.11
N SER A 42 -5.14 3.03 -11.71
CA SER A 42 -5.90 3.91 -12.61
C SER A 42 -4.98 4.89 -13.33
N ALA A 43 -3.78 4.45 -13.71
CA ALA A 43 -2.81 5.18 -14.53
C ALA A 43 -3.34 5.38 -15.96
N LEU A 44 -4.47 6.07 -16.08
CA LEU A 44 -4.69 6.94 -17.21
C LEU A 44 -3.40 7.74 -17.33
N SER A 45 -2.73 7.61 -18.48
CA SER A 45 -1.61 8.47 -18.80
C SER A 45 -2.06 9.90 -18.48
N GLY A 46 -1.22 10.76 -17.89
CA GLY A 46 -1.65 12.11 -17.51
C GLY A 46 -2.44 12.81 -18.63
N LYS A 47 -2.10 12.52 -19.90
CA LYS A 47 -2.84 12.87 -21.11
C LYS A 47 -4.33 12.49 -21.08
N GLU A 48 -4.67 11.26 -20.73
CA GLU A 48 -6.05 10.76 -20.66
C GLU A 48 -6.85 11.37 -19.50
N LEU A 49 -6.20 11.72 -18.38
CA LEU A 49 -6.82 12.51 -17.31
C LEU A 49 -7.15 13.92 -17.78
N LEU A 50 -6.21 14.56 -18.48
CA LEU A 50 -6.41 15.91 -19.02
C LEU A 50 -7.58 15.97 -20.01
N VAL A 51 -7.74 14.96 -20.87
CA VAL A 51 -8.86 14.87 -21.83
C VAL A 51 -10.20 14.71 -21.12
N ARG A 52 -10.28 13.88 -20.08
CA ARG A 52 -11.54 13.55 -19.40
C ARG A 52 -11.99 14.62 -18.40
N GLU A 53 -11.07 15.17 -17.61
CA GLU A 53 -11.41 16.13 -16.53
C GLU A 53 -11.61 17.56 -17.06
N LEU A 54 -10.75 18.00 -17.99
CA LEU A 54 -10.76 19.37 -18.51
C LEU A 54 -11.44 19.50 -19.87
N GLY A 55 -11.94 18.39 -20.43
CA GLY A 55 -12.51 18.34 -21.79
C GLY A 55 -11.48 18.67 -22.88
N ALA A 56 -10.19 18.47 -22.60
CA ALA A 56 -9.13 18.73 -23.57
C ALA A 56 -9.19 17.77 -24.76
N THR A 57 -8.64 18.17 -25.91
CA THR A 57 -8.55 17.33 -27.11
C THR A 57 -7.12 17.28 -27.63
N VAL A 58 -6.70 16.11 -28.12
CA VAL A 58 -5.39 15.93 -28.74
C VAL A 58 -5.49 16.38 -30.19
N VAL A 59 -4.74 17.43 -30.54
CA VAL A 59 -4.73 17.95 -31.91
C VAL A 59 -3.67 17.22 -32.74
N GLU A 60 -2.47 17.04 -32.18
CA GLU A 60 -1.36 16.35 -32.83
C GLU A 60 -0.52 15.64 -31.76
N GLU A 61 -0.03 14.45 -32.07
CA GLU A 61 0.93 13.72 -31.25
C GLU A 61 2.25 13.62 -32.01
N ILE A 62 3.33 14.09 -31.39
CA ILE A 62 4.68 14.06 -31.95
C ILE A 62 5.48 13.04 -31.16
N THR A 63 5.95 12.00 -31.82
CA THR A 63 6.82 10.99 -31.21
C THR A 63 8.25 11.50 -31.26
N ASN A 64 8.89 11.59 -30.10
CA ASN A 64 10.30 11.94 -29.99
C ASN A 64 11.11 10.64 -30.02
N GLU A 65 11.74 10.37 -31.16
CA GLU A 65 12.67 9.25 -31.37
C GLU A 65 14.12 9.59 -31.01
#